data_AF-A0A662QAA3-F1
#
_entry.id   AF-A0A662QAA3-F1
#
_cell.length_a   1.000
_cell.length_b   1.000
_cell.length_c   1.000
_cell.angle_alpha   90.00
_cell.angle_beta   90.00
_cell.angle_gamma   90.00
#
_symmetry.space_group_name_H-M   'P 1'
#
loop_
_entity.id
_entity.type
_entity.pdbx_description
1 polymer ?
#
loop_
_entity_poly.entity_id
_entity_poly.type
_entity_poly.pdbx_seq_one_letter_code
_entity_poly.pdbx_strand_id
1 'polypeptide(L)'
;MPLPKDSCESLSMSDEVYRPSEDTLLLLRAVESLRKGFKRSIEIGSGSGLISARLSEFSDEIHAVDISLNAVKRTRDLLKSRGVWGKAHLLCGDLLTAYRGSELFDLIVSNPPYLEPEVGDQAVEGGWKFIDRLVEDASKKLKRGGVFLIVISSLTSNLESIFDKLRRRSFSIEVVDRVKLFFEELLAIKCIKE
;
A
#
# COMPACT_ATOMS: atom_id res chain seq x y z
N MET A 1 -2.49 -47.51 21.22
CA MET A 1 -2.20 -47.15 19.81
C MET A 1 -2.08 -45.63 19.77
N PRO A 2 -0.88 -45.04 19.65
CA PRO A 2 -0.72 -43.59 19.64
C PRO A 2 -0.96 -43.04 18.22
N LEU A 3 -1.60 -41.88 18.14
CA LEU A 3 -1.88 -41.15 16.90
C LEU A 3 -0.58 -40.63 16.25
N PRO A 4 -0.53 -40.43 14.92
CA PRO A 4 0.66 -39.96 14.21
C PRO A 4 0.95 -38.49 14.55
N LYS A 5 2.25 -38.18 14.65
CA LYS A 5 2.77 -36.81 14.66
C LYS A 5 2.64 -36.25 13.26
N ASP A 6 1.59 -35.47 13.00
CA ASP A 6 1.59 -34.55 11.86
C ASP A 6 2.46 -33.35 12.21
N SER A 7 3.73 -33.45 11.84
CA SER A 7 4.65 -32.32 11.75
C SER A 7 4.25 -31.46 10.55
N CYS A 8 3.25 -30.61 10.75
CA CYS A 8 3.13 -29.40 9.95
C CYS A 8 4.11 -28.40 10.56
N GLU A 9 5.33 -28.35 10.01
CA GLU A 9 6.27 -27.27 10.29
C GLU A 9 5.54 -25.95 10.05
N SER A 10 5.26 -25.25 11.15
CA SER A 10 4.68 -23.93 11.12
C SER A 10 5.63 -23.02 10.34
N LEU A 11 5.25 -22.68 9.11
CA LEU A 11 5.72 -21.47 8.46
C LEU A 11 5.46 -20.34 9.45
N SER A 12 6.53 -19.82 10.06
CA SER A 12 6.46 -18.68 10.96
C SER A 12 6.08 -17.47 10.11
N MET A 13 4.79 -17.31 9.85
CA MET A 13 4.24 -16.02 9.45
C MET A 13 4.52 -15.11 10.62
N SER A 14 5.42 -14.14 10.46
CA SER A 14 5.63 -13.13 11.48
C SER A 14 4.27 -12.49 11.78
N ASP A 15 3.71 -12.79 12.95
CA ASP A 15 2.45 -12.22 13.45
C ASP A 15 2.56 -10.71 13.70
N GLU A 16 3.76 -10.15 13.51
CA GLU A 16 4.07 -8.75 13.76
C GLU A 16 3.65 -7.89 12.55
N VAL A 17 2.52 -7.20 12.73
CA VAL A 17 2.09 -6.16 11.79
C VAL A 17 3.04 -4.97 11.90
N TYR A 18 3.48 -4.46 10.74
CA TYR A 18 4.34 -3.29 10.61
C TYR A 18 3.90 -2.14 11.52
N ARG A 19 4.87 -1.58 12.25
CA ARG A 19 4.65 -0.43 13.14
C ARG A 19 4.84 0.86 12.34
N PRO A 20 3.89 1.80 12.39
CA PRO A 20 4.02 3.09 11.74
C PRO A 20 5.35 3.77 12.05
N SER A 21 6.04 4.23 11.01
CA SER A 21 7.31 4.95 11.11
C SER A 21 7.34 6.19 10.20
N GLU A 22 8.52 6.74 9.92
CA GLU A 22 8.70 7.95 9.09
C GLU A 22 8.07 7.84 7.70
N ASP A 23 8.09 6.64 7.10
CA ASP A 23 7.44 6.34 5.83
C ASP A 23 5.91 6.51 5.87
N THR A 24 5.30 6.07 6.98
CA THR A 24 3.87 6.14 7.23
C THR A 24 3.46 7.58 7.49
N LEU A 25 4.27 8.33 8.24
CA LEU A 25 4.06 9.76 8.47
C LEU A 25 4.20 10.56 7.17
N LEU A 26 5.19 10.23 6.35
CA LEU A 26 5.37 10.83 5.03
C LEU A 26 4.16 10.58 4.12
N LEU A 27 3.65 9.35 4.06
CA LEU A 27 2.45 9.04 3.29
C LEU A 27 1.20 9.77 3.83
N LEU A 28 1.05 9.87 5.15
CA LEU A 28 -0.05 10.63 5.77
C LEU A 28 -0.03 12.10 5.34
N ARG A 29 1.11 12.79 5.42
CA ARG A 29 1.23 14.19 4.98
C ARG A 29 0.93 14.34 3.50
N ALA A 30 1.41 13.40 2.68
CA ALA A 30 1.16 13.41 1.26
C ALA A 30 -0.34 13.23 0.95
N VAL A 31 -1.05 12.35 1.67
CA VAL A 31 -2.53 12.24 1.58
C VAL A 31 -3.21 13.53 2.01
N GLU A 32 -2.76 14.14 3.11
CA GLU A 32 -3.33 15.40 3.64
C GLU A 32 -3.21 16.58 2.66
N SER A 33 -2.23 16.56 1.76
CA SER A 33 -2.08 17.56 0.71
C SER A 33 -3.01 17.38 -0.49
N LEU A 34 -3.72 16.24 -0.60
CA LEU A 34 -4.65 15.99 -1.69
C LEU A 34 -5.97 16.76 -1.51
N ARG A 35 -6.65 17.03 -2.63
CA ARG A 35 -8.04 17.50 -2.59
C ARG A 35 -8.95 16.41 -2.02
N LYS A 36 -10.00 16.80 -1.30
CA LYS A 36 -11.05 15.88 -0.84
C LYS A 36 -12.05 15.56 -1.96
N GLY A 37 -12.93 14.58 -1.70
CA GLY A 37 -14.05 14.24 -2.58
C GLY A 37 -13.72 13.17 -3.62
N PHE A 38 -12.87 12.21 -3.27
CA PHE A 38 -12.70 10.99 -4.06
C PHE A 38 -13.90 10.07 -3.84
N LYS A 39 -14.39 9.37 -4.88
CA LYS A 39 -15.50 8.43 -4.67
C LYS A 39 -14.98 7.13 -4.06
N ARG A 40 -13.94 6.56 -4.67
CA ARG A 40 -13.30 5.32 -4.21
C ARG A 40 -11.80 5.48 -4.05
N SER A 41 -11.31 5.18 -2.86
CA SER A 41 -9.88 5.02 -2.61
C SER A 41 -9.52 3.60 -2.16
N ILE A 42 -8.28 3.20 -2.42
CA ILE A 42 -7.74 1.94 -1.90
C ILE A 42 -6.33 2.13 -1.34
N GLU A 43 -6.08 1.58 -0.15
CA GLU A 43 -4.74 1.35 0.39
C GLU A 43 -4.28 -0.09 0.08
N ILE A 44 -3.07 -0.23 -0.46
CA ILE A 44 -2.41 -1.52 -0.69
C ILE A 44 -1.29 -1.68 0.33
N GLY A 45 -1.39 -2.72 1.17
CA GLY A 45 -0.53 -2.93 2.34
C GLY A 45 -1.03 -2.16 3.56
N SER A 46 -2.26 -2.43 4.00
CA SER A 46 -2.92 -1.63 5.03
C SER A 46 -2.22 -1.58 6.41
N GLY A 47 -1.44 -2.60 6.76
CA GLY A 47 -0.66 -2.66 8.00
C GLY A 47 -1.48 -2.31 9.25
N SER A 48 -1.16 -1.16 9.85
CA SER A 48 -1.83 -0.64 11.05
C SER A 48 -3.24 -0.08 10.80
N GLY A 49 -3.58 0.23 9.55
CA GLY A 49 -4.83 0.87 9.14
C GLY A 49 -4.85 2.40 9.30
N LEU A 50 -3.74 3.04 9.69
CA LEU A 50 -3.70 4.50 9.88
C LEU A 50 -3.99 5.27 8.59
N ILE A 51 -3.43 4.85 7.45
CA ILE A 51 -3.69 5.51 6.16
C ILE A 51 -5.13 5.25 5.74
N SER A 52 -5.64 4.02 5.82
CA SER A 52 -7.06 3.69 5.60
C SER A 52 -8.01 4.57 6.42
N ALA A 53 -7.71 4.76 7.71
CA ALA A 53 -8.48 5.64 8.57
C ALA A 53 -8.41 7.09 8.09
N ARG A 54 -7.25 7.57 7.64
CA ARG A 54 -7.12 8.92 7.07
C ARG A 54 -7.89 9.07 5.76
N LEU A 55 -7.82 8.09 4.86
CA LEU A 55 -8.55 8.09 3.59
C LEU A 55 -10.06 8.23 3.78
N SER A 56 -10.60 7.79 4.93
CA SER A 56 -12.00 7.96 5.27
C SER A 56 -12.44 9.43 5.35
N GLU A 57 -11.51 10.38 5.51
CA GLU A 57 -11.81 11.82 5.51
C GLU A 57 -11.77 12.43 4.10
N PHE A 58 -11.29 11.69 3.11
CA PHE A 58 -11.06 12.14 1.74
C PHE A 58 -11.93 11.42 0.72
N SER A 59 -12.49 10.26 1.07
CA SER A 59 -13.25 9.38 0.17
C SER A 59 -14.63 8.97 0.69
N ASP A 60 -15.57 8.78 -0.25
CA ASP A 60 -16.91 8.26 0.02
C ASP A 60 -16.87 6.78 0.40
N GLU A 61 -16.02 5.99 -0.28
CA GLU A 61 -15.76 4.58 -0.01
C GLU A 61 -14.26 4.34 0.13
N ILE A 62 -13.88 3.58 1.16
CA ILE A 62 -12.49 3.21 1.41
C ILE A 62 -12.30 1.71 1.26
N HIS A 63 -11.28 1.32 0.52
CA HIS A 63 -10.83 -0.05 0.39
C HIS A 63 -9.46 -0.21 1.03
N ALA A 64 -9.20 -1.37 1.61
CA ALA A 64 -7.85 -1.72 2.01
C ALA A 64 -7.59 -3.19 1.71
N VAL A 65 -6.38 -3.47 1.24
CA VAL A 65 -5.90 -4.84 1.02
C VAL A 65 -4.58 -5.05 1.72
N ASP A 66 -4.40 -6.22 2.31
CA ASP A 66 -3.15 -6.64 2.90
C ASP A 66 -2.97 -8.15 2.75
N ILE A 67 -1.73 -8.60 2.58
CA ILE A 67 -1.43 -10.04 2.53
C ILE A 67 -1.60 -10.69 3.92
N SER A 68 -1.42 -9.90 4.99
CA SER A 68 -1.54 -10.34 6.38
C SER A 68 -2.97 -10.20 6.89
N LEU A 69 -3.57 -11.34 7.26
CA LEU A 69 -4.88 -11.35 7.90
C LEU A 69 -4.89 -10.57 9.23
N ASN A 70 -3.77 -10.54 9.94
CA ASN A 70 -3.65 -9.77 11.18
C ASN A 70 -3.68 -8.26 10.92
N ALA A 71 -3.03 -7.78 9.84
CA ALA A 71 -3.11 -6.39 9.41
C ALA A 71 -4.56 -6.02 9.05
N VAL A 72 -5.26 -6.86 8.28
CA VAL A 72 -6.67 -6.67 7.95
C VAL A 72 -7.55 -6.56 9.21
N LYS A 73 -7.33 -7.41 10.22
CA LYS A 73 -8.06 -7.34 11.50
C LYS A 73 -7.77 -6.03 12.26
N ARG A 74 -6.50 -5.59 12.31
CA ARG A 74 -6.14 -4.32 12.95
C ARG A 74 -6.78 -3.13 12.25
N THR A 75 -6.71 -3.09 10.92
CA THR A 75 -7.37 -2.07 10.10
C THR A 75 -8.88 -2.05 10.36
N ARG A 76 -9.54 -3.21 10.41
CA ARG A 76 -10.97 -3.31 10.77
C ARG A 76 -11.27 -2.67 12.13
N ASP A 77 -10.51 -3.04 13.15
CA ASP A 77 -10.79 -2.62 14.52
C ASP A 77 -10.57 -1.12 14.71
N LEU A 78 -9.54 -0.56 14.06
CA LEU A 78 -9.30 0.88 14.00
C LEU A 78 -10.43 1.62 13.27
N LEU A 79 -10.87 1.13 12.10
CA LEU A 79 -11.95 1.78 11.35
C LEU A 79 -13.29 1.74 12.11
N LYS A 80 -13.54 0.66 12.87
CA LYS A 80 -14.68 0.57 13.79
C LYS A 80 -14.57 1.58 14.94
N SER A 81 -13.42 1.67 15.60
CA SER A 81 -13.22 2.62 16.71
C SER A 81 -13.31 4.08 16.25
N ARG A 82 -13.02 4.36 14.97
CA ARG A 82 -13.17 5.68 14.33
C ARG A 82 -14.58 5.95 13.80
N GLY A 83 -15.51 4.99 13.88
CA GLY A 83 -16.88 5.15 13.41
C GLY A 83 -17.05 5.20 11.88
N VAL A 84 -16.03 4.78 11.11
CA VAL A 84 -16.02 4.86 9.64
C VAL A 84 -16.15 3.51 8.95
N TRP A 85 -16.36 2.44 9.73
CA TRP A 85 -16.53 1.07 9.23
C TRP A 85 -17.63 0.92 8.18
N GLY A 86 -18.72 1.71 8.26
CA GLY A 86 -19.87 1.60 7.37
C GLY A 86 -19.59 1.86 5.89
N LYS A 87 -18.44 2.45 5.55
CA LYS A 87 -17.99 2.70 4.18
C LYS A 87 -16.67 2.01 3.83
N ALA A 88 -16.26 1.03 4.64
CA ALA A 88 -14.98 0.34 4.52
C ALA A 88 -15.13 -1.05 3.89
N HIS A 89 -14.22 -1.39 2.98
CA HIS A 89 -14.14 -2.67 2.30
C HIS A 89 -12.73 -3.25 2.48
N LEU A 90 -12.60 -4.29 3.29
CA LEU A 90 -11.30 -4.90 3.58
C LEU A 90 -11.15 -6.26 2.92
N LEU A 91 -9.96 -6.53 2.40
CA LEU A 91 -9.62 -7.79 1.76
C LEU A 91 -8.26 -8.31 2.24
N CYS A 92 -8.18 -9.60 2.54
CA CYS A 92 -6.90 -10.28 2.76
C CYS A 92 -6.46 -10.89 1.43
N GLY A 93 -5.34 -10.45 0.86
CA GLY A 93 -4.88 -10.92 -0.45
C GLY A 93 -3.64 -10.21 -0.98
N ASP A 94 -3.10 -10.74 -2.07
CA ASP A 94 -1.91 -10.22 -2.74
C ASP A 94 -2.28 -9.07 -3.69
N LEU A 95 -1.79 -7.85 -3.40
CA LEU A 95 -2.02 -6.64 -4.19
C LEU A 95 -3.49 -6.49 -4.60
N LEU A 96 -3.79 -6.22 -5.87
CA LEU A 96 -5.16 -6.06 -6.37
C LEU A 96 -5.69 -7.31 -7.08
N THR A 97 -5.05 -8.48 -6.89
CA THR A 97 -5.39 -9.72 -7.61
C THR A 97 -6.83 -10.19 -7.38
N ALA A 98 -7.41 -9.90 -6.22
CA ALA A 98 -8.79 -10.24 -5.88
C ALA A 98 -9.83 -9.28 -6.48
N TYR A 99 -9.41 -8.10 -6.95
CA TYR A 99 -10.30 -7.11 -7.55
C TYR A 99 -10.54 -7.44 -9.03
N ARG A 100 -11.46 -8.37 -9.30
CA ARG A 100 -11.75 -8.87 -10.66
C ARG A 100 -12.72 -7.99 -11.48
N GLY A 101 -13.42 -7.07 -10.84
CA GLY A 101 -14.39 -6.18 -11.49
C GLY A 101 -13.75 -5.10 -12.38
N SER A 102 -14.56 -4.47 -13.22
CA SER A 102 -14.19 -3.29 -14.04
C SER A 102 -14.24 -1.98 -13.26
N GLU A 103 -14.68 -2.00 -12.01
CA GLU A 103 -14.67 -0.83 -11.15
C GLU A 103 -13.24 -0.34 -10.90
N LEU A 104 -13.06 0.97 -11.01
CA LEU A 104 -11.77 1.64 -10.90
C LEU A 104 -11.77 2.60 -9.70
N PHE A 105 -10.59 2.82 -9.14
CA PHE A 105 -10.35 3.76 -8.05
C PHE A 105 -10.04 5.16 -8.59
N ASP A 106 -10.42 6.18 -7.82
CA ASP A 106 -10.00 7.57 -8.04
C ASP A 106 -8.65 7.86 -7.36
N LEU A 107 -8.36 7.13 -6.29
CA LEU A 107 -7.13 7.23 -5.51
C LEU A 107 -6.62 5.82 -5.13
N ILE A 108 -5.38 5.52 -5.45
CA ILE A 108 -4.66 4.34 -4.94
C ILE A 108 -3.50 4.88 -4.09
N VAL A 109 -3.31 4.32 -2.90
CA VAL A 109 -2.16 4.66 -2.04
C VAL A 109 -1.43 3.40 -1.60
N SER A 110 -0.12 3.49 -1.43
CA SER A 110 0.66 2.39 -0.87
C SER A 110 1.96 2.88 -0.23
N ASN A 111 2.30 2.27 0.90
CA ASN A 111 3.64 2.25 1.45
C ASN A 111 4.17 0.81 1.30
N PRO A 112 4.74 0.44 0.13
CA PRO A 112 5.15 -0.92 -0.13
C PRO A 112 6.44 -1.31 0.62
N PRO A 113 6.70 -2.61 0.82
CA PRO A 113 8.01 -3.11 1.24
C PRO A 113 9.06 -2.81 0.16
N TYR A 114 9.84 -1.75 0.36
CA TYR A 114 10.72 -1.17 -0.65
C TYR A 114 12.20 -1.60 -0.55
N LEU A 115 12.60 -2.30 0.52
CA LEU A 115 13.95 -2.83 0.70
C LEU A 115 14.12 -4.12 -0.10
N GLU A 116 15.33 -4.39 -0.56
CA GLU A 116 15.65 -5.68 -1.18
C GLU A 116 15.60 -6.81 -0.15
N PRO A 117 15.19 -8.02 -0.53
CA PRO A 117 15.20 -9.16 0.39
C PRO A 117 16.63 -9.56 0.77
N GLU A 118 17.02 -9.31 2.01
CA GLU A 118 18.33 -9.70 2.55
C GLU A 118 18.21 -10.63 3.77
N VAL A 119 17.21 -10.45 4.65
CA VAL A 119 17.17 -11.06 5.99
C VAL A 119 15.81 -11.66 6.37
N GLY A 120 14.76 -11.51 5.54
CA GLY A 120 13.49 -12.23 5.66
C GLY A 120 12.33 -11.46 6.29
N ASP A 121 12.43 -10.15 6.51
CA ASP A 121 11.30 -9.33 6.98
C ASP A 121 10.42 -8.89 5.80
N GLN A 122 9.40 -9.69 5.49
CA GLN A 122 8.47 -9.43 4.39
C GLN A 122 7.66 -8.12 4.52
N ALA A 123 7.62 -7.50 5.71
CA ALA A 123 6.93 -6.23 5.90
C ALA A 123 7.67 -5.05 5.25
N VAL A 124 8.99 -5.18 5.05
CA VAL A 124 9.85 -4.15 4.44
C VAL A 124 10.62 -4.68 3.22
N GLU A 125 10.76 -5.99 3.08
CA GLU A 125 11.48 -6.67 2.01
C GLU A 125 10.55 -7.17 0.88
N GLY A 126 10.44 -6.37 -0.18
CA GLY A 126 9.75 -6.74 -1.42
C GLY A 126 10.52 -6.33 -2.67
N GLY A 127 11.45 -5.39 -2.50
CA GLY A 127 12.31 -4.84 -3.53
C GLY A 127 11.55 -4.23 -4.70
N TRP A 128 12.30 -3.90 -5.73
CA TRP A 128 11.75 -3.26 -6.92
C TRP A 128 10.72 -4.12 -7.67
N LYS A 129 10.78 -5.46 -7.55
CA LYS A 129 9.84 -6.38 -8.21
C LYS A 129 8.44 -6.28 -7.62
N PHE A 130 8.32 -6.09 -6.31
CA PHE A 130 7.02 -5.84 -5.68
C PHE A 130 6.43 -4.52 -6.19
N ILE A 131 7.25 -3.46 -6.21
CA ILE A 131 6.84 -2.15 -6.72
C ILE A 131 6.46 -2.23 -8.21
N ASP A 132 7.19 -2.99 -9.03
CA ASP A 132 6.85 -3.21 -10.44
C ASP A 132 5.45 -3.83 -10.61
N ARG A 133 5.11 -4.85 -9.81
CA ARG A 133 3.77 -5.47 -9.79
C ARG A 133 2.71 -4.52 -9.27
N LEU A 134 3.03 -3.74 -8.25
CA LEU A 134 2.14 -2.71 -7.71
C LEU A 134 1.80 -1.65 -8.76
N VAL A 135 2.80 -1.16 -9.51
CA VAL A 135 2.62 -0.22 -10.63
C VAL A 135 1.75 -0.85 -11.72
N GLU A 136 1.94 -2.14 -12.01
CA GLU A 136 1.08 -2.89 -12.95
C GLU A 136 -0.39 -2.85 -12.53
N ASP A 137 -0.67 -3.22 -11.28
CA ASP A 137 -2.02 -3.26 -10.72
C ASP A 137 -2.66 -1.87 -10.65
N ALA A 138 -1.90 -0.86 -10.16
CA ALA A 138 -2.35 0.52 -10.11
C ALA A 138 -2.71 1.03 -11.51
N SER A 139 -1.89 0.75 -12.52
CA SER A 139 -2.17 1.15 -13.90
C SER A 139 -3.47 0.54 -14.45
N LYS A 140 -3.87 -0.66 -14.01
CA LYS A 140 -5.10 -1.34 -14.46
C LYS A 140 -6.34 -0.90 -13.69
N LYS A 141 -6.18 -0.52 -12.42
CA LYS A 141 -7.29 -0.25 -11.49
C LYS A 141 -7.53 1.22 -11.19
N LEU A 142 -6.72 2.12 -11.73
CA LEU A 142 -6.92 3.55 -11.59
C LEU A 142 -7.67 4.16 -12.79
N LYS A 143 -8.60 5.07 -12.52
CA LYS A 143 -9.27 5.87 -13.56
C LYS A 143 -8.29 6.83 -14.24
N ARG A 144 -8.62 7.27 -15.47
CA ARG A 144 -7.99 8.46 -16.05
C ARG A 144 -8.31 9.68 -15.18
N GLY A 145 -7.32 10.52 -14.95
CA GLY A 145 -7.33 11.62 -13.96
C GLY A 145 -7.24 11.15 -12.50
N GLY A 146 -7.16 9.84 -12.24
CA GLY A 146 -6.98 9.29 -10.90
C GLY A 146 -5.54 9.46 -10.41
N VAL A 147 -5.36 9.38 -9.09
CA VAL A 147 -4.08 9.56 -8.42
C VAL A 147 -3.58 8.24 -7.86
N PHE A 148 -2.31 7.92 -8.11
CA PHE A 148 -1.57 6.88 -7.41
C PHE A 148 -0.48 7.53 -6.55
N LEU A 149 -0.57 7.37 -5.23
CA LEU A 149 0.39 7.93 -4.27
C LEU A 149 1.20 6.79 -3.64
N ILE A 150 2.51 6.83 -3.81
CA ILE A 150 3.40 5.76 -3.36
C ILE A 150 4.59 6.35 -2.58
N VAL A 151 4.97 5.72 -1.47
CA VAL A 151 6.26 5.99 -0.84
C VAL A 151 7.31 5.03 -1.38
N ILE A 152 8.47 5.54 -1.76
CA ILE A 152 9.62 4.73 -2.17
C ILE A 152 10.89 5.24 -1.49
N SER A 153 11.84 4.34 -1.25
CA SER A 153 13.16 4.69 -0.71
C SER A 153 14.18 4.88 -1.83
N SER A 154 15.15 5.77 -1.60
CA SER A 154 16.35 5.89 -2.44
C SER A 154 17.18 4.61 -2.47
N LEU A 155 16.98 3.68 -1.53
CA LEU A 155 17.64 2.37 -1.49
C LEU A 155 16.95 1.32 -2.37
N THR A 156 15.76 1.62 -2.90
CA THR A 156 15.09 0.71 -3.83
C THR A 156 15.94 0.56 -5.10
N SER A 157 16.23 -0.68 -5.49
CA SER A 157 16.95 -0.93 -6.74
C SER A 157 16.11 -0.55 -7.96
N ASN A 158 16.73 -0.32 -9.11
CA ASN A 158 16.03 -0.18 -10.39
C ASN A 158 14.93 0.91 -10.43
N LEU A 159 15.07 1.99 -9.64
CA LEU A 159 14.12 3.12 -9.61
C LEU A 159 13.84 3.72 -10.99
N GLU A 160 14.88 3.88 -11.82
CA GLU A 160 14.70 4.37 -13.20
C GLU A 160 13.76 3.48 -14.01
N SER A 161 13.85 2.15 -13.85
CA SER A 161 12.95 1.22 -14.54
C SER A 161 11.50 1.35 -14.06
N ILE A 162 11.29 1.59 -12.77
CA ILE A 162 9.97 1.86 -12.19
C ILE A 162 9.39 3.17 -12.76
N PHE A 163 10.19 4.24 -12.81
CA PHE A 163 9.75 5.51 -13.39
C PHE A 163 9.45 5.40 -14.88
N ASP A 164 10.27 4.68 -15.65
CA ASP A 164 10.01 4.44 -17.07
C ASP A 164 8.75 3.61 -17.29
N LYS A 165 8.47 2.64 -16.41
CA LYS A 165 7.20 1.89 -16.46
C LYS A 165 6.02 2.80 -16.17
N LEU A 166 6.08 3.65 -15.14
CA LEU A 166 5.03 4.63 -14.85
C LEU A 166 4.76 5.53 -16.06
N ARG A 167 5.80 6.11 -16.67
CA ARG A 167 5.67 6.95 -17.89
C ARG A 167 5.04 6.18 -19.05
N ARG A 168 5.50 4.95 -19.34
CA ARG A 168 4.92 4.09 -20.39
C ARG A 168 3.47 3.69 -20.12
N ARG A 169 3.01 3.78 -18.87
CA ARG A 169 1.63 3.54 -18.45
C ARG A 169 0.81 4.82 -18.35
N SER A 170 1.27 5.89 -18.99
CA SER A 170 0.59 7.19 -19.04
C SER A 170 0.40 7.82 -17.67
N PHE A 171 1.40 7.68 -16.79
CA PHE A 171 1.45 8.47 -15.57
C PHE A 171 2.38 9.67 -15.74
N SER A 172 1.88 10.86 -15.40
CA SER A 172 2.74 11.96 -14.97
C SER A 172 3.18 11.71 -13.53
N ILE A 173 4.38 12.16 -13.16
CA ILE A 173 5.06 11.81 -11.90
C ILE A 173 5.54 13.09 -11.23
N GLU A 174 5.21 13.26 -9.96
CA GLU A 174 5.57 14.41 -9.12
C GLU A 174 6.05 13.91 -7.76
N VAL A 175 7.24 14.33 -7.31
CA VAL A 175 7.68 14.12 -5.92
C VAL A 175 7.03 15.22 -5.07
N VAL A 176 6.08 14.84 -4.22
CA VAL A 176 5.26 15.79 -3.45
C VAL A 176 5.77 16.06 -2.05
N ASP A 177 6.53 15.12 -1.47
CA ASP A 177 7.21 15.30 -0.20
C ASP A 177 8.40 14.33 -0.09
N ARG A 178 9.34 14.62 0.81
CA ARG A 178 10.55 13.80 1.03
C ARG A 178 11.00 13.86 2.49
N VAL A 179 11.60 12.78 2.98
CA VAL A 179 12.27 12.72 4.28
C VAL A 179 13.68 12.19 4.09
N LYS A 180 14.68 12.96 4.56
CA LYS A 180 16.07 12.51 4.56
C LYS A 180 16.37 11.80 5.88
N LEU A 181 16.66 10.51 5.80
CA LEU A 181 17.13 9.68 6.91
C LEU A 181 18.65 9.52 6.83
N PHE A 182 19.24 8.84 7.81
CA PHE A 182 20.69 8.78 7.95
C PHE A 182 21.39 8.03 6.78
N PHE A 183 20.74 7.01 6.22
CA PHE A 183 21.28 6.19 5.12
C PHE A 183 20.38 6.15 3.87
N GLU A 184 19.22 6.79 3.90
CA GLU A 184 18.26 6.78 2.79
C GLU A 184 17.47 8.10 2.71
N GLU A 185 16.86 8.35 1.56
CA GLU A 185 15.83 9.36 1.37
C GLU A 185 14.53 8.67 1.01
N LEU A 186 13.47 8.93 1.77
CA LEU A 186 12.12 8.49 1.44
C LEU A 186 11.43 9.55 0.60
N LEU A 187 10.77 9.13 -0.47
CA LEU A 187 10.06 9.99 -1.41
C LEU A 187 8.58 9.62 -1.42
N ALA A 188 7.71 10.61 -1.19
CA ALA A 188 6.29 10.48 -1.52
C ALA A 188 6.09 10.93 -2.97
N ILE A 189 5.64 10.01 -3.81
CA ILE A 189 5.48 10.24 -5.24
C ILE A 189 4.02 10.15 -5.61
N LYS A 190 3.52 11.24 -6.18
CA LYS A 190 2.19 11.35 -6.74
C LYS A 190 2.26 11.12 -8.23
N CYS A 191 1.53 10.11 -8.70
CA CYS A 191 1.38 9.77 -10.10
C CYS A 191 -0.05 10.07 -10.55
N ILE A 192 -0.24 10.84 -11.62
CA ILE A 192 -1.58 11.12 -12.18
C ILE A 192 -1.71 10.38 -13.50
N LYS A 193 -2.73 9.54 -13.63
CA LYS A 193 -2.98 8.79 -14.86
C LYS A 193 -3.64 9.68 -15.91
N GLU A 194 -3.01 9.82 -17.07
CA GLU A 194 -3.45 10.68 -18.18
C GLU A 194 -4.57 10.06 -19.02
#